data_AF-A0A519RKC2-F1
#
_entry.id   AF-A0A519RKC2-F1
#
_cell.length_a   1.000
_cell.length_b   1.000
_cell.length_c   1.000
_cell.angle_alpha   90.00
_cell.angle_beta   90.00
_cell.angle_gamma   90.00
#
_symmetry.space_group_name_H-M   'P 1'
#
loop_
_entity.id
_entity.type
_entity.pdbx_description
1 polymer ?
#
loop_
_entity_poly.entity_id
_entity_poly.type
_entity_poly.pdbx_seq_one_letter_code
_entity_poly.pdbx_strand_id
1 'polypeptide(L)'
;ILNVFNGFCISGPLSFTFFLYISLAYTLSREKMTAGLFVVQDKYSNKKIGDEYAATIIQRLEKLLQEQALYKDPNLKLNDLSKKINISGHQLSQLLNDNLGKSFSTYINEYRINEACKMIINQPNLTLEAIGYEVGFNAKSTFYTTFKKLKHTTPMLYKEQAEKSTNL
;
A
#
# COMPACT_ATOMS: atom_id res chain seq x y z
N ILE A 1 -12.25 73.28 24.57
CA ILE A 1 -11.66 72.06 25.18
C ILE A 1 -12.76 71.01 25.19
N LEU A 2 -12.45 69.82 24.65
CA LEU A 2 -13.27 68.61 24.43
C LEU A 2 -13.72 68.36 22.98
N ASN A 3 -13.32 67.17 22.51
CA ASN A 3 -13.75 66.43 21.31
C ASN A 3 -13.13 66.74 19.94
N VAL A 4 -11.80 66.59 19.82
CA VAL A 4 -11.17 66.31 18.51
C VAL A 4 -10.30 65.02 18.52
N PHE A 5 -10.23 64.26 19.62
CA PHE A 5 -9.24 63.18 19.77
C PHE A 5 -9.75 61.74 19.86
N ASN A 6 -10.98 61.42 19.42
CA ASN A 6 -11.51 60.05 19.55
C ASN A 6 -12.00 59.38 18.25
N GLY A 7 -11.49 59.80 17.09
CA GLY A 7 -11.94 59.26 15.79
C GLY A 7 -11.24 58.00 15.28
N PHE A 8 -10.08 57.59 15.85
CA PHE A 8 -9.22 56.61 15.14
C PHE A 8 -8.79 55.35 15.90
N CYS A 9 -9.23 55.13 17.15
CA CYS A 9 -8.74 53.98 17.94
C CYS A 9 -9.61 52.71 17.87
N ILE A 10 -10.73 52.71 17.12
CA ILE A 10 -11.67 51.56 17.11
C ILE A 10 -11.60 50.76 15.79
N SER A 11 -11.00 51.31 14.73
CA SER A 11 -10.91 50.59 13.43
C SER A 11 -9.83 49.50 13.41
N GLY A 12 -8.79 49.64 14.23
CA GLY A 12 -7.68 48.67 14.32
C GLY A 12 -8.10 47.26 14.78
N PRO A 13 -8.80 47.11 15.92
CA PRO A 13 -9.23 45.79 16.41
C PRO A 13 -10.21 45.08 15.49
N LEU A 14 -11.12 45.82 14.86
CA LEU A 14 -12.09 45.26 13.91
C LEU A 14 -11.43 44.78 12.62
N SER A 15 -10.46 45.55 12.11
CA SER A 15 -9.68 45.13 10.95
C SER A 15 -8.81 43.91 11.27
N PHE A 16 -8.13 43.91 12.42
CA PHE A 16 -7.26 42.81 12.81
C PHE A 16 -8.04 41.51 13.08
N THR A 17 -9.19 41.59 13.75
CA THR A 17 -10.07 40.42 13.96
C THR A 17 -10.67 39.92 12.65
N PHE A 18 -10.97 40.80 11.68
CA PHE A 18 -11.40 40.40 10.34
C PHE A 18 -10.27 39.71 9.55
N PHE A 19 -9.05 40.24 9.60
CA PHE A 19 -7.88 39.60 8.99
C PHE A 19 -7.53 38.27 9.66
N LEU A 20 -7.63 38.16 10.99
CA LEU A 20 -7.47 36.90 11.70
C LEU A 20 -8.58 35.91 11.36
N TYR A 21 -9.83 36.37 11.23
CA TYR A 21 -10.94 35.51 10.82
C TYR A 21 -10.78 35.02 9.38
N ILE A 22 -10.33 35.87 8.45
CA ILE A 22 -10.03 35.48 7.06
C ILE A 22 -8.82 34.56 6.99
N SER A 23 -7.75 34.84 7.75
CA SER A 23 -6.56 33.98 7.80
C SER A 23 -6.89 32.62 8.42
N LEU A 24 -7.69 32.59 9.49
CA LEU A 24 -8.21 31.37 10.11
C LEU A 24 -9.13 30.61 9.14
N ALA A 25 -10.07 31.30 8.48
CA ALA A 25 -10.94 30.71 7.48
C ALA A 25 -10.16 30.19 6.26
N TYR A 26 -9.09 30.87 5.84
CA TYR A 26 -8.19 30.43 4.78
C TYR A 26 -7.42 29.18 5.21
N THR A 27 -6.96 29.13 6.46
CA THR A 27 -6.27 27.96 7.04
C THR A 27 -7.22 26.75 7.17
N LEU A 28 -8.46 26.97 7.61
CA LEU A 28 -9.53 25.96 7.66
C LEU A 28 -9.99 25.53 6.25
N SER A 29 -9.92 26.43 5.26
CA SER A 29 -10.23 26.12 3.86
C SER A 29 -9.08 25.37 3.18
N ARG A 30 -7.83 25.54 3.63
CA ARG A 30 -6.67 24.76 3.17
C ARG A 30 -6.76 23.29 3.61
N GLU A 31 -7.28 22.99 4.80
CA GLU A 31 -7.51 21.59 5.23
C GLU A 31 -8.63 20.91 4.42
N LYS A 32 -9.68 21.67 4.05
CA LYS A 32 -10.76 21.17 3.18
C LYS A 32 -10.33 20.99 1.72
N MET A 33 -9.25 21.63 1.27
CA MET A 33 -8.74 21.49 -0.11
C MET A 33 -7.87 20.24 -0.28
N THR A 34 -7.14 19.80 0.75
CA THR A 34 -6.50 18.48 0.78
C THR A 34 -7.48 17.34 1.00
N ALA A 35 -8.60 17.60 1.68
CA ALA A 35 -9.70 16.65 1.77
C ALA A 35 -10.53 16.58 0.47
N GLY A 36 -10.68 17.69 -0.25
CA GLY A 36 -11.46 17.78 -1.50
C GLY A 36 -10.79 17.11 -2.71
N LEU A 37 -9.45 17.00 -2.73
CA LEU A 37 -8.73 16.27 -3.78
C LEU A 37 -8.88 14.74 -3.65
N PHE A 38 -9.34 14.24 -2.49
CA PHE A 38 -9.53 12.81 -2.24
C PHE A 38 -10.99 12.35 -2.29
N VAL A 39 -11.95 13.24 -2.61
CA VAL A 39 -13.39 12.94 -2.63
C VAL A 39 -14.00 13.10 -4.04
N VAL A 40 -13.22 12.81 -5.10
CA VAL A 40 -13.79 12.56 -6.43
C VAL A 40 -13.31 11.20 -6.94
N GLN A 41 -13.90 10.14 -6.42
CA GLN A 41 -14.30 9.02 -7.27
C GLN A 41 -15.50 8.28 -6.66
N ASP A 42 -16.60 9.00 -6.52
CA ASP A 42 -17.89 8.37 -6.27
C ASP A 42 -18.55 8.07 -7.62
N LYS A 43 -18.48 6.80 -8.02
CA LYS A 43 -19.59 6.10 -8.70
C LYS A 43 -19.35 4.59 -8.62
N TYR A 44 -19.85 4.00 -7.55
CA TYR A 44 -20.03 2.54 -7.44
C TYR A 44 -20.95 2.06 -8.56
N SER A 45 -20.34 1.61 -9.65
CA SER A 45 -20.96 0.78 -10.67
C SER A 45 -20.17 -0.52 -10.71
N ASN A 46 -20.86 -1.63 -10.90
CA ASN A 46 -20.36 -2.99 -11.04
C ASN A 46 -19.53 -3.17 -12.34
N LYS A 47 -18.69 -2.18 -12.64
CA LYS A 47 -17.97 -2.00 -13.89
C LYS A 47 -16.49 -2.05 -13.56
N LYS A 48 -15.77 -2.90 -14.29
CA LYS A 48 -14.31 -3.07 -14.24
C LYS A 48 -13.62 -1.70 -14.11
N ILE A 49 -12.65 -1.60 -13.22
CA ILE A 49 -11.82 -0.39 -13.08
C ILE A 49 -11.14 -0.13 -14.43
N GLY A 50 -11.32 1.08 -14.97
CA GLY A 50 -10.77 1.45 -16.28
C GLY A 50 -9.27 1.20 -16.35
N ASP A 51 -8.80 0.63 -17.47
CA ASP A 51 -7.46 0.04 -17.56
C ASP A 51 -6.32 1.02 -17.25
N GLU A 52 -6.44 2.29 -17.63
CA GLU A 52 -5.43 3.33 -17.33
C GLU A 52 -5.33 3.65 -15.83
N TYR A 53 -6.47 3.78 -15.15
CA TYR A 53 -6.50 4.01 -13.71
C TYR A 53 -6.07 2.75 -12.94
N ALA A 54 -6.49 1.58 -13.40
CA ALA A 54 -6.04 0.30 -12.85
C ALA A 54 -4.51 0.18 -12.93
N ALA A 55 -3.90 0.48 -14.07
CA ALA A 55 -2.45 0.47 -14.25
C ALA A 55 -1.75 1.42 -13.25
N THR A 56 -2.30 2.62 -13.05
CA THR A 56 -1.78 3.59 -12.08
C THR A 56 -1.81 3.03 -10.64
N ILE A 57 -2.92 2.39 -10.25
CA ILE A 57 -3.02 1.80 -8.90
C ILE A 57 -2.07 0.61 -8.76
N ILE A 58 -1.98 -0.25 -9.78
CA ILE A 58 -1.08 -1.42 -9.79
C ILE A 58 0.36 -0.96 -9.61
N GLN A 59 0.81 0.05 -10.35
CA GLN A 59 2.17 0.58 -10.20
C GLN A 59 2.45 1.10 -8.78
N ARG A 60 1.48 1.80 -8.17
CA ARG A 60 1.60 2.25 -6.77
C ARG A 60 1.66 1.08 -5.80
N LEU A 61 0.87 0.03 -6.05
CA LEU A 61 0.82 -1.19 -5.24
C LEU A 61 2.15 -1.94 -5.27
N GLU A 62 2.71 -2.13 -6.47
CA GLU A 62 4.00 -2.80 -6.68
C GLU A 62 5.13 -2.03 -6.00
N LYS A 63 5.19 -0.71 -6.21
CA LYS A 63 6.18 0.17 -5.56
C LYS A 63 6.09 0.07 -4.04
N LEU A 64 4.89 0.20 -3.49
CA LEU A 64 4.64 0.13 -2.05
C LEU A 64 5.08 -1.22 -1.46
N LEU A 65 4.74 -2.32 -2.13
CA LEU A 65 5.09 -3.68 -1.67
C LEU A 65 6.60 -3.92 -1.70
N GLN A 66 7.29 -3.41 -2.71
CA GLN A 66 8.73 -3.55 -2.85
C GLN A 66 9.48 -2.69 -1.83
N GLU A 67 9.15 -1.40 -1.73
CA GLU A 67 9.87 -0.44 -0.86
C GLU A 67 9.70 -0.75 0.62
N GLN A 68 8.49 -1.17 1.04
CA GLN A 68 8.19 -1.44 2.45
C GLN A 68 8.24 -2.93 2.79
N ALA A 69 8.54 -3.80 1.83
CA ALA A 69 8.54 -5.26 1.98
C ALA A 69 7.30 -5.80 2.73
N LEU A 70 6.12 -5.21 2.52
CA LEU A 70 4.92 -5.50 3.33
C LEU A 70 4.49 -6.97 3.24
N TYR A 71 4.84 -7.66 2.14
CA TYR A 71 4.57 -9.08 1.99
C TYR A 71 5.24 -9.95 3.06
N LYS A 72 6.31 -9.46 3.72
CA LYS A 72 6.95 -10.16 4.85
C LYS A 72 6.10 -10.16 6.12
N ASP A 73 5.13 -9.25 6.25
CA ASP A 73 4.24 -9.26 7.41
C ASP A 73 3.24 -10.43 7.30
N PRO A 74 3.28 -11.42 8.19
CA PRO A 74 2.34 -12.53 8.18
C PRO A 74 0.89 -12.12 8.44
N ASN A 75 0.68 -10.96 9.05
CA ASN A 75 -0.63 -10.42 9.42
C ASN A 75 -1.19 -9.44 8.39
N LEU A 76 -0.49 -9.19 7.28
CA LEU A 76 -0.92 -8.24 6.24
C LEU A 76 -2.31 -8.61 5.70
N LYS A 77 -3.27 -7.70 5.83
CA LYS A 77 -4.63 -7.84 5.29
C LYS A 77 -4.84 -6.90 4.12
N LEU A 78 -5.84 -7.25 3.30
CA LEU A 78 -6.26 -6.45 2.15
C LEU A 78 -6.55 -4.99 2.55
N ASN A 79 -7.25 -4.79 3.67
CA ASN A 79 -7.61 -3.45 4.17
C ASN A 79 -6.39 -2.64 4.62
N ASP A 80 -5.31 -3.28 5.08
CA ASP A 80 -4.08 -2.57 5.47
C ASP A 80 -3.41 -1.98 4.22
N LEU A 81 -3.40 -2.77 3.15
CA LEU A 81 -2.82 -2.36 1.87
C LEU A 81 -3.69 -1.31 1.17
N SER A 82 -5.02 -1.51 1.13
CA SER A 82 -5.94 -0.56 0.48
C SER A 82 -5.88 0.83 1.11
N LYS A 83 -5.77 0.91 2.44
CA LYS A 83 -5.57 2.18 3.16
C LYS A 83 -4.29 2.89 2.74
N LYS A 84 -3.18 2.16 2.58
CA LYS A 84 -1.88 2.74 2.20
C LYS A 84 -1.87 3.30 0.77
N ILE A 85 -2.62 2.72 -0.15
CA ILE A 85 -2.79 3.24 -1.53
C ILE A 85 -4.02 4.13 -1.69
N ASN A 86 -4.72 4.43 -0.59
CA ASN A 86 -5.89 5.29 -0.47
C ASN A 86 -7.06 4.90 -1.40
N ILE A 87 -7.41 3.61 -1.39
CA ILE A 87 -8.64 3.08 -2.00
C ILE A 87 -9.39 2.18 -1.01
N SER A 88 -10.67 1.92 -1.28
CA SER A 88 -11.45 0.98 -0.46
C SER A 88 -10.96 -0.45 -0.63
N GLY A 89 -11.17 -1.29 0.38
CA GLY A 89 -10.87 -2.72 0.28
C GLY A 89 -11.66 -3.41 -0.84
N HIS A 90 -12.89 -2.97 -1.10
CA HIS A 90 -13.67 -3.46 -2.24
C HIS A 90 -12.98 -3.13 -3.57
N GLN A 91 -12.53 -1.90 -3.78
CA GLN A 91 -11.81 -1.50 -5.00
C GLN A 91 -10.51 -2.27 -5.17
N LEU A 92 -9.74 -2.49 -4.10
CA LEU A 92 -8.52 -3.30 -4.20
C LEU A 92 -8.85 -4.76 -4.55
N SER A 93 -9.86 -5.36 -3.92
CA SER A 93 -10.31 -6.71 -4.28
C SER A 93 -10.75 -6.78 -5.75
N GLN A 94 -11.54 -5.81 -6.20
CA GLN A 94 -12.00 -5.73 -7.59
C GLN A 94 -10.82 -5.59 -8.56
N LEU A 95 -9.87 -4.69 -8.26
CA LEU A 95 -8.67 -4.50 -9.07
C LEU A 95 -7.88 -5.81 -9.23
N LEU A 96 -7.63 -6.52 -8.12
CA LEU A 96 -6.85 -7.76 -8.16
C LEU A 96 -7.58 -8.86 -8.93
N ASN A 97 -8.90 -9.02 -8.74
CA ASN A 97 -9.66 -10.06 -9.42
C ASN A 97 -9.90 -9.71 -10.90
N ASP A 98 -10.45 -8.54 -11.19
CA ASP A 98 -10.91 -8.17 -12.54
C ASP A 98 -9.77 -7.78 -13.48
N ASN A 99 -8.71 -7.14 -12.96
CA ASN A 99 -7.60 -6.65 -13.77
C ASN A 99 -6.38 -7.58 -13.72
N LEU A 100 -6.12 -8.26 -12.60
CA LEU A 100 -4.97 -9.17 -12.47
C LEU A 100 -5.34 -10.66 -12.44
N GLY A 101 -6.62 -11.02 -12.33
CA GLY A 101 -7.05 -12.42 -12.24
C GLY A 101 -6.61 -13.12 -10.95
N LYS A 102 -6.34 -12.36 -9.88
CA LYS A 102 -5.71 -12.87 -8.65
C LYS A 102 -6.53 -12.50 -7.43
N SER A 103 -6.67 -13.44 -6.49
CA SER A 103 -7.07 -13.10 -5.13
C SER A 103 -5.93 -12.37 -4.40
N PHE A 104 -6.26 -11.62 -3.36
CA PHE A 104 -5.26 -10.95 -2.51
C PHE A 104 -4.20 -11.91 -1.98
N SER A 105 -4.59 -13.06 -1.45
CA SER A 105 -3.64 -14.06 -0.96
C SER A 105 -2.71 -14.57 -2.05
N THR A 106 -3.22 -14.84 -3.26
CA THR A 106 -2.37 -15.24 -4.38
C THR A 106 -1.38 -14.14 -4.74
N TYR A 107 -1.86 -12.89 -4.83
CA TYR A 107 -1.02 -11.73 -5.16
C TYR A 107 0.14 -11.56 -4.17
N ILE A 108 -0.13 -11.58 -2.86
CA ILE A 108 0.92 -11.48 -1.85
C ILE A 108 1.85 -12.70 -1.87
N ASN A 109 1.30 -13.91 -2.01
CA ASN A 109 2.10 -15.14 -2.01
C ASN A 109 3.09 -15.20 -3.18
N GLU A 110 2.78 -14.60 -4.34
CA GLU A 110 3.74 -14.49 -5.44
C GLU A 110 5.00 -13.70 -5.04
N TYR A 111 4.84 -12.58 -4.32
CA TYR A 111 5.97 -11.84 -3.76
C TYR A 111 6.75 -12.68 -2.77
N ARG A 112 6.06 -13.33 -1.83
CA ARG A 112 6.70 -14.18 -0.80
C ARG A 112 7.52 -15.31 -1.42
N ILE A 113 6.96 -16.02 -2.40
CA ILE A 113 7.64 -17.13 -3.08
C ILE A 113 8.78 -16.64 -3.95
N ASN A 114 8.62 -15.51 -4.64
CA ASN A 114 9.73 -14.93 -5.41
C ASN A 114 10.90 -14.53 -4.52
N GLU A 115 10.63 -13.95 -3.35
CA GLU A 115 11.70 -13.64 -2.38
C GLU A 115 12.31 -14.91 -1.78
N ALA A 116 11.50 -15.94 -1.49
CA ALA A 116 12.00 -17.23 -1.01
C ALA A 116 12.95 -17.87 -2.02
N CYS A 117 12.66 -17.82 -3.32
CA CYS A 117 13.57 -18.30 -4.35
C CYS A 117 14.93 -17.59 -4.31
N LYS A 118 14.95 -16.26 -4.16
CA LYS A 118 16.20 -15.49 -4.02
C LYS A 118 16.97 -15.90 -2.77
N MET A 119 16.28 -16.03 -1.64
CA MET A 119 16.89 -16.44 -0.38
C MET A 119 17.48 -17.85 -0.45
N ILE A 120 16.80 -18.80 -1.11
CA ILE A 120 17.30 -20.16 -1.28
C ILE A 120 18.64 -20.17 -2.03
N ILE A 121 18.78 -19.33 -3.06
CA ILE A 121 20.00 -19.23 -3.88
C ILE A 121 21.10 -18.49 -3.12
N ASN A 122 20.77 -17.35 -2.51
CA ASN A 122 21.76 -16.45 -1.92
C ASN A 122 22.18 -16.84 -0.49
N GLN A 123 21.40 -17.68 0.18
CA GLN A 123 21.61 -18.05 1.60
C GLN A 123 21.49 -19.57 1.78
N PRO A 124 22.43 -20.36 1.22
CA PRO A 124 22.34 -21.83 1.23
C PRO A 124 22.35 -22.43 2.64
N ASN A 125 22.88 -21.70 3.63
CA ASN A 125 22.94 -22.14 5.02
C ASN A 125 21.60 -22.00 5.78
N LEU A 126 20.63 -21.25 5.24
CA LEU A 126 19.32 -21.14 5.88
C LEU A 126 18.48 -22.39 5.65
N THR A 127 17.71 -22.75 6.69
CA THR A 127 16.70 -23.79 6.58
C THR A 127 15.51 -23.27 5.78
N LEU A 128 14.87 -24.13 5.01
CA LEU A 128 13.66 -23.79 4.24
C LEU A 128 12.51 -23.28 5.13
N GLU A 129 12.48 -23.77 6.37
CA GLU A 129 11.53 -23.32 7.38
C GLU A 129 11.80 -21.88 7.83
N ALA A 130 13.06 -21.54 8.13
CA ALA A 130 13.45 -20.17 8.44
C ALA A 130 13.14 -19.21 7.27
N ILE A 131 13.44 -19.63 6.03
CA ILE A 131 13.09 -18.85 4.82
C ILE A 131 11.58 -18.63 4.74
N GLY A 132 10.77 -19.66 4.98
CA GLY A 132 9.31 -19.55 4.99
C GLY A 132 8.80 -18.50 5.97
N TYR A 133 9.32 -18.48 7.20
CA TYR A 133 8.97 -17.46 8.19
C TYR A 133 9.47 -16.07 7.80
N GLU A 134 10.70 -15.94 7.28
CA GLU A 134 11.31 -14.67 6.89
C GLU A 134 10.57 -13.98 5.73
N VAL A 135 9.94 -14.75 4.84
CA VAL A 135 9.09 -14.22 3.77
C VAL A 135 7.63 -14.05 4.18
N GLY A 136 7.28 -14.28 5.44
CA GLY A 136 5.96 -13.96 6.01
C GLY A 136 4.92 -15.09 6.01
N PHE A 137 5.32 -16.37 5.92
CA PHE A 137 4.39 -17.48 6.17
C PHE A 137 4.30 -17.79 7.68
N ASN A 138 3.09 -18.04 8.17
CA ASN A 138 2.87 -18.46 9.57
C ASN A 138 3.11 -19.94 9.83
N ALA A 139 3.22 -20.76 8.78
CA ALA A 139 3.37 -22.20 8.90
C ALA A 139 4.14 -22.80 7.73
N LYS A 140 5.00 -23.77 8.04
CA LYS A 140 5.78 -24.55 7.07
C LYS A 140 4.91 -25.24 6.02
N SER A 141 3.81 -25.86 6.43
CA SER A 141 2.90 -26.57 5.52
C SER A 141 2.28 -25.65 4.48
N THR A 142 1.87 -24.43 4.88
CA THR A 142 1.34 -23.40 3.98
C THR A 142 2.42 -22.91 3.03
N PHE A 143 3.64 -22.65 3.50
CA PHE A 143 4.77 -22.29 2.66
C PHE A 143 5.04 -23.34 1.58
N TYR A 144 5.22 -24.61 1.98
CA TYR A 144 5.55 -25.69 1.06
C TYR A 144 4.46 -25.91 0.00
N THR A 145 3.19 -25.87 0.40
CA THR A 145 2.06 -26.04 -0.52
C THR A 145 1.96 -24.88 -1.50
N THR A 146 2.14 -23.64 -1.02
CA THR A 146 2.10 -22.44 -1.85
C THR A 146 3.28 -22.40 -2.83
N PHE A 147 4.48 -22.74 -2.37
CA PHE A 147 5.67 -22.82 -3.21
C PHE A 147 5.47 -23.86 -4.32
N LYS A 148 5.01 -25.07 -3.97
CA LYS A 148 4.72 -26.12 -4.94
C LYS A 148 3.67 -25.70 -5.97
N LYS A 149 2.64 -24.99 -5.53
CA LYS A 149 1.60 -24.47 -6.42
C LYS A 149 2.15 -23.45 -7.43
N LEU A 150 3.01 -22.52 -6.99
CA LEU A 150 3.50 -21.42 -7.82
C LEU A 150 4.76 -21.75 -8.65
N LYS A 151 5.59 -22.67 -8.18
CA LYS A 151 6.85 -23.06 -8.86
C LYS A 151 6.80 -24.47 -9.46
N HIS A 152 5.69 -25.19 -9.31
CA HIS A 152 5.50 -26.56 -9.78
C HIS A 152 6.54 -27.58 -9.25
N THR A 153 7.28 -27.22 -8.19
CA THR A 153 8.29 -28.06 -7.53
C THR A 153 8.33 -27.75 -6.03
N THR A 154 8.86 -28.65 -5.21
CA THR A 154 8.97 -28.40 -3.77
C THR A 154 10.13 -27.44 -3.46
N PRO A 155 10.08 -26.68 -2.35
CA PRO A 155 11.22 -25.84 -1.94
C PRO A 155 12.53 -26.63 -1.79
N MET A 156 12.44 -27.90 -1.39
CA MET A 156 13.58 -28.81 -1.21
C MET A 156 14.24 -29.15 -2.55
N LEU A 157 13.45 -29.62 -3.52
CA LEU A 157 13.97 -29.94 -4.85
C LEU A 157 14.51 -28.68 -5.54
N TYR A 158 13.85 -27.52 -5.35
CA TYR A 158 14.34 -26.24 -5.87
C TYR A 158 15.73 -25.89 -5.30
N LYS A 159 15.93 -26.07 -3.98
CA LYS A 159 17.23 -25.84 -3.33
C LYS A 159 18.32 -26.77 -3.86
N GLU A 160 18.04 -28.07 -3.96
CA GLU A 160 18.99 -29.05 -4.50
C GLU A 160 19.39 -28.74 -5.96
N GLN A 161 18.45 -28.28 -6.78
CA GLN A 161 18.72 -27.89 -8.16
C GLN A 161 19.59 -26.63 -8.25
N ALA A 162 19.35 -25.64 -7.38
CA ALA A 162 20.17 -24.43 -7.31
C ALA A 162 21.61 -24.74 -6.86
N GLU A 163 21.78 -25.62 -5.87
CA GLU A 163 23.10 -26.06 -5.39
C GLU A 163 23.89 -26.78 -6.48
N LYS A 164 23.26 -27.71 -7.23
CA LYS A 164 23.92 -28.40 -8.35
C LYS A 164 24.39 -27.44 -9.45
N SER A 165 23.59 -26.42 -9.75
CA SER A 165 23.91 -25.43 -10.79
C SER A 165 25.04 -24.49 -10.40
N THR A 166 25.33 -24.33 -9.10
CA THR A 166 26.38 -23.43 -8.59
C THR A 166 27.73 -24.15 -8.46
N ASN A 167 27.73 -25.49 -8.43
CA ASN A 167 28.93 -26.32 -8.32
C ASN A 167 29.45 -26.85 -9.67
N LEU A 168 28.92 -26.34 -10.79
CA LEU A 168 29.35 -26.58 -12.17
C LEU A 168 30.01 -25.32 -12.73
#